data_AF-A0A6M8VJ25-F1
#
_entry.id   AF-A0A6M8VJ25-F1
#
_cell.length_a   1.000
_cell.length_b   1.000
_cell.length_c   1.000
_cell.angle_alpha   90.00
_cell.angle_beta   90.00
_cell.angle_gamma   90.00
#
_symmetry.space_group_name_H-M   'P 1'
#
loop_
_entity.id
_entity.type
_entity.pdbx_description
1 polymer ?
#
loop_
_entity_poly.entity_id
_entity_poly.type
_entity_poly.pdbx_seq_one_letter_code
_entity_poly.pdbx_strand_id
1 'polypeptide(L)'
;MEIVIETSDTIKWHFAKCNNTRCNSIFLVHPDEKPGDLGFICPDCSRKVHTSHIVQCASCRTILNFVRAAPNEEKVVFTVPKCSHCIGTIEDEWEIEPLYLPDSYI
;
A
#
# COMPACT_ATOMS: atom_id res chain seq x y z
N MET A 1 10.75 30.84 -42.32
CA MET A 1 9.73 29.94 -41.75
C MET A 1 10.34 29.40 -40.47
N GLU A 2 10.04 30.04 -39.34
CA GLU A 2 10.51 29.57 -38.04
C GLU A 2 9.62 28.38 -37.65
N ILE A 3 10.26 27.25 -37.39
CA ILE A 3 9.59 26.07 -36.86
C ILE A 3 9.33 26.38 -35.39
N VAL A 4 8.12 26.81 -35.08
CA VAL A 4 7.64 26.86 -33.69
C VAL A 4 7.53 25.41 -33.25
N ILE A 5 8.56 24.92 -32.55
CA ILE A 5 8.46 23.66 -31.83
C ILE A 5 7.49 23.97 -30.70
N GLU A 6 6.21 23.67 -30.90
CA GLU A 6 5.24 23.59 -29.80
C GLU A 6 5.93 22.79 -28.70
N THR A 7 6.04 23.40 -27.53
CA THR A 7 6.49 22.71 -26.33
C THR A 7 5.40 21.71 -26.01
N SER A 8 5.43 20.57 -26.70
CA SER A 8 4.56 19.43 -26.46
C SER A 8 4.56 19.22 -24.96
N ASP A 9 3.39 19.37 -24.34
CA ASP A 9 3.20 19.36 -22.90
C ASP A 9 3.98 18.17 -22.32
N THR A 10 5.17 18.47 -21.77
CA THR A 10 6.00 17.44 -21.15
C THR A 10 5.36 17.16 -19.80
N ILE A 11 4.35 16.30 -19.80
CA ILE A 11 3.74 15.76 -18.59
C ILE A 11 4.90 15.26 -17.73
N LYS A 12 5.16 15.94 -16.61
CA LYS A 12 6.31 15.65 -15.74
C LYS A 12 5.99 14.46 -14.84
N TRP A 13 6.00 13.27 -15.42
CA TRP A 13 5.80 12.03 -14.67
C TRP A 13 6.71 11.95 -13.45
N HIS A 14 6.17 11.42 -12.35
CA HIS A 14 6.92 11.21 -11.12
C HIS A 14 7.14 9.72 -10.87
N PHE A 15 8.29 9.38 -10.30
CA PHE A 15 8.55 8.02 -9.83
C PHE A 15 8.05 7.89 -8.39
N ALA A 16 7.23 6.87 -8.13
CA ALA A 16 6.82 6.52 -6.79
C ALA A 16 7.29 5.10 -6.44
N LYS A 17 7.68 4.91 -5.17
CA LYS A 17 7.92 3.60 -4.61
C LYS A 17 6.60 3.01 -4.11
N CYS A 18 6.35 1.74 -4.40
CA CYS A 18 5.21 1.01 -3.87
C CYS A 18 5.24 0.99 -2.33
N ASN A 19 4.12 1.32 -1.69
CA ASN A 19 3.97 1.38 -0.25
C ASN A 19 3.93 0.00 0.45
N ASN A 20 3.96 -1.10 -0.32
CA ASN A 20 4.17 -2.44 0.20
C ASN A 20 5.68 -2.71 0.40
N THR A 21 6.09 -2.87 1.65
CA THR A 21 7.50 -3.08 2.06
C THR A 21 8.13 -4.31 1.40
N ARG A 22 7.33 -5.33 1.08
CA ARG A 22 7.78 -6.57 0.44
C ARG A 22 7.86 -6.49 -1.09
N CYS A 23 7.35 -5.44 -1.72
CA CYS A 23 7.33 -5.30 -3.17
C CYS A 23 8.57 -4.57 -3.71
N ASN A 24 8.96 -3.45 -3.09
CA ASN A 24 10.08 -2.59 -3.52
C ASN A 24 10.04 -2.10 -4.99
N SER A 25 8.91 -2.26 -5.69
CA SER A 25 8.74 -1.76 -7.06
C SER A 25 8.70 -0.23 -7.09
N ILE A 26 9.32 0.35 -8.11
CA ILE A 26 9.25 1.77 -8.46
C ILE A 26 8.50 1.89 -9.78
N PHE A 27 7.52 2.79 -9.88
CA PHE A 27 6.68 2.95 -11.05
C PHE A 27 6.38 4.42 -11.34
N LEU A 28 5.94 4.70 -12.57
CA LEU A 28 5.57 6.02 -13.02
C LEU A 28 4.14 6.37 -12.56
N VAL A 29 3.98 7.59 -12.09
CA VAL A 29 2.74 8.16 -11.57
C VAL A 29 2.44 9.44 -12.32
N HIS A 30 1.18 9.64 -12.68
CA HIS A 30 0.74 10.85 -13.34
C HIS A 30 0.87 12.05 -12.37
N PRO A 31 1.26 13.26 -12.82
CA PRO A 31 1.41 14.41 -11.92
C PRO A 31 0.17 14.74 -11.08
N ASP A 32 -1.02 14.46 -11.63
CA ASP A 32 -2.30 14.71 -10.97
C ASP A 32 -2.73 13.60 -10.00
N GLU A 33 -2.06 12.45 -10.05
CA GLU A 33 -2.37 11.31 -9.19
C GLU A 33 -1.78 11.53 -7.80
N LYS A 34 -2.68 11.59 -6.81
CA LYS A 34 -2.32 11.75 -5.39
C LYS A 34 -2.29 10.39 -4.70
N PRO A 35 -1.42 10.21 -3.68
CA PRO A 35 -1.45 8.99 -2.88
C PRO A 35 -2.82 8.88 -2.19
N GLY A 36 -3.50 7.75 -2.38
CA GLY A 36 -4.73 7.43 -1.64
C GLY A 36 -4.44 7.05 -0.19
N ASP A 37 -5.44 6.48 0.50
CA ASP A 37 -5.30 6.04 1.91
C ASP A 37 -4.21 4.99 2.15
N LEU A 38 -3.88 4.24 1.09
CA LEU A 38 -2.85 3.20 1.07
C LEU A 38 -1.52 3.69 0.47
N GLY A 39 -1.38 4.99 0.19
CA GLY A 39 -0.22 5.55 -0.50
C GLY A 39 -0.17 5.16 -1.99
N PHE A 40 1.02 5.28 -2.58
CA PHE A 40 1.26 4.83 -3.94
C PHE A 40 1.44 3.32 -3.98
N ILE A 41 0.60 2.63 -4.75
CA ILE A 41 0.58 1.17 -4.86
C ILE A 41 0.83 0.78 -6.31
N CYS A 42 1.83 -0.08 -6.55
CA CYS A 42 2.09 -0.57 -7.91
C CYS A 42 0.91 -1.42 -8.42
N PRO A 43 0.75 -1.58 -9.75
CA PRO A 43 -0.37 -2.34 -10.33
C PRO A 43 -0.51 -3.76 -9.76
N ASP A 44 0.60 -4.43 -9.46
CA ASP A 44 0.58 -5.78 -8.91
C ASP A 44 0.03 -5.83 -7.47
N CYS A 45 0.41 -4.87 -6.63
CA CYS A 45 -0.10 -4.77 -5.26
C CYS A 45 -1.53 -4.23 -5.24
N SER A 46 -1.92 -3.40 -6.21
CA SER A 46 -3.30 -2.91 -6.34
C SER A 46 -4.29 -4.07 -6.54
N ARG A 47 -3.92 -5.06 -7.36
CA ARG A 47 -4.72 -6.30 -7.47
C ARG A 47 -4.85 -7.06 -6.14
N LYS A 48 -3.78 -7.10 -5.33
CA LYS A 48 -3.78 -7.78 -4.03
C LYS A 48 -4.67 -7.10 -3.00
N VAL A 49 -4.76 -5.77 -3.01
CA VAL A 49 -5.71 -5.00 -2.18
C VAL A 49 -7.14 -5.52 -2.34
N HIS A 50 -7.49 -6.01 -3.53
CA HIS A 50 -8.83 -6.54 -3.80
C HIS A 50 -8.99 -8.04 -3.49
N THR A 51 -7.94 -8.79 -3.18
CA THR A 51 -7.99 -10.26 -2.96
C THR A 51 -7.44 -10.69 -1.61
N SER A 52 -6.96 -9.75 -0.80
CA SER A 52 -6.20 -10.03 0.41
C SER A 52 -6.61 -9.08 1.52
N HIS A 53 -6.54 -9.56 2.76
CA HIS A 53 -6.43 -8.70 3.93
C HIS A 53 -5.13 -7.91 3.86
N ILE A 54 -5.15 -6.74 4.48
CA ILE A 54 -4.02 -5.81 4.46
C ILE A 54 -3.50 -5.70 5.89
N VAL A 55 -2.20 -5.88 6.08
CA VAL A 55 -1.54 -5.53 7.35
C VAL A 55 -0.84 -4.20 7.14
N GLN A 56 -1.28 -3.18 7.86
CA GLN A 56 -0.85 -1.79 7.71
C GLN A 56 -0.33 -1.24 9.04
N CYS A 57 0.67 -0.36 9.00
CA CYS A 57 1.04 0.42 10.18
C CYS A 57 0.09 1.61 10.37
N ALA A 58 -0.48 1.76 11.56
CA ALA A 58 -1.35 2.90 11.89
C ALA A 58 -0.59 4.23 11.90
N SER A 59 0.68 4.22 12.33
CA SER A 59 1.50 5.44 12.45
C SER A 59 1.94 6.02 11.11
N CYS A 60 2.44 5.18 10.18
CA CYS A 60 3.00 5.66 8.90
C CYS A 60 2.21 5.20 7.67
N ARG A 61 1.11 4.46 7.85
CA ARG A 61 0.26 3.90 6.78
C ARG A 61 0.99 2.96 5.80
N THR A 62 2.21 2.54 6.13
CA THR A 62 2.97 1.57 5.35
C THR A 62 2.29 0.20 5.35
N ILE A 63 2.18 -0.43 4.17
CA ILE A 63 1.68 -1.81 4.07
C ILE A 63 2.83 -2.76 4.37
N LEU A 64 2.70 -3.51 5.45
CA LEU A 64 3.68 -4.50 5.91
C LEU A 64 3.49 -5.84 5.22
N ASN A 65 2.23 -6.22 4.96
CA ASN A 65 1.93 -7.49 4.33
C ASN A 65 0.54 -7.55 3.69
N PHE A 66 0.36 -8.51 2.79
CA PHE A 66 -0.95 -8.93 2.28
C PHE A 66 -1.18 -10.39 2.67
N VAL A 67 -2.31 -10.67 3.32
CA VAL A 67 -2.71 -12.03 3.71
C VAL A 67 -3.88 -12.44 2.83
N ARG A 68 -3.79 -13.61 2.18
CA ARG A 68 -4.84 -14.07 1.26
C ARG A 68 -6.16 -14.24 2.01
N ALA A 69 -7.21 -13.54 1.56
CA ALA A 69 -8.57 -13.72 2.06
C ALA A 69 -9.23 -14.91 1.37
N ALA A 70 -10.13 -15.62 2.06
CA ALA A 70 -10.99 -16.59 1.39
C ALA A 70 -11.99 -15.87 0.47
N PRO A 71 -12.49 -16.52 -0.61
CA PRO A 71 -13.38 -15.87 -1.59
C PRO A 71 -14.66 -15.25 -1.02
N ASN A 72 -15.14 -15.77 0.11
CA ASN A 72 -16.38 -15.34 0.78
C ASN A 72 -16.10 -14.63 2.12
N GLU A 73 -14.84 -14.36 2.44
CA GLU A 73 -14.45 -13.70 3.67
C GLU A 73 -14.46 -12.18 3.49
N GLU A 74 -14.90 -11.46 4.52
CA GLU A 74 -14.84 -10.02 4.53
C GLU A 74 -13.37 -9.57 4.64
N LYS A 75 -12.96 -8.66 3.77
CA LYS A 75 -11.59 -8.17 3.76
C LYS A 75 -11.42 -7.21 4.92
N VAL A 76 -10.45 -7.52 5.76
CA VAL A 76 -10.10 -6.73 6.94
C VAL A 76 -8.77 -6.04 6.71
N VAL A 77 -8.69 -4.79 7.14
CA VAL A 77 -7.41 -4.07 7.30
C VAL A 77 -6.97 -4.27 8.74
N PHE A 78 -5.94 -5.08 8.91
CA PHE A 78 -5.24 -5.24 10.17
C PHE A 78 -4.25 -4.09 10.34
N THR A 79 -4.22 -3.50 11.52
CA THR A 79 -3.33 -2.42 11.89
C THR A 79 -2.36 -2.85 12.98
N VAL A 80 -1.09 -2.48 12.82
CA VAL A 80 -0.11 -2.46 13.92
C VAL A 80 0.09 -1.02 14.39
N PRO A 81 0.27 -0.75 15.69
CA PRO A 81 0.44 0.62 16.18
C PRO A 81 1.63 1.33 15.54
N LYS A 82 2.76 0.63 15.46
CA LYS A 82 4.04 1.10 14.92
C LYS A 82 4.74 -0.04 14.19
N CYS A 83 5.76 0.29 13.40
CA CYS A 83 6.55 -0.69 12.67
C CYS A 83 8.00 -0.26 12.54
N SER A 84 8.85 -1.20 12.13
CA SER A 84 10.29 -1.01 11.89
C SER A 84 10.62 0.05 10.81
N HIS A 85 9.64 0.43 9.99
CA HIS A 85 9.76 1.45 8.95
C HIS A 85 9.43 2.88 9.42
N CYS A 86 9.07 3.07 10.68
CA CYS A 86 8.80 4.39 11.25
C CYS A 86 9.51 4.59 12.59
N ILE A 87 8.75 4.70 13.68
CA ILE A 87 9.24 4.91 15.05
C ILE A 87 9.15 3.64 15.92
N GLY A 88 8.77 2.50 15.32
CA GLY A 88 8.62 1.23 16.02
C GLY A 88 9.75 0.26 15.72
N THR A 89 9.64 -0.94 16.29
CA THR A 89 10.54 -2.07 16.07
C THR A 89 9.83 -3.20 15.34
N ILE A 90 10.52 -4.33 15.14
CA ILE A 90 9.92 -5.52 14.54
C ILE A 90 8.98 -6.23 15.53
N GLU A 91 9.23 -6.09 16.83
CA GLU A 91 8.37 -6.62 17.89
C GLU A 91 7.01 -5.91 17.93
N ASP A 92 6.98 -4.59 17.67
CA ASP A 92 5.72 -3.83 17.55
C ASP A 92 4.83 -4.35 16.39
N GLU A 93 5.44 -4.98 15.37
CA GLU A 93 4.70 -5.56 14.25
C GLU A 93 3.96 -6.86 14.63
N TRP A 94 4.22 -7.41 15.82
CA TRP A 94 3.54 -8.60 16.34
C TRP A 94 2.20 -8.28 17.00
N GLU A 95 2.01 -7.03 17.43
CA GLU A 95 0.76 -6.54 18.02
C GLU A 95 -0.20 -6.10 16.89
N ILE A 96 -0.90 -7.07 16.31
CA ILE A 96 -1.82 -6.86 15.19
C ILE A 96 -3.26 -6.78 15.71
N GLU A 97 -3.96 -5.69 15.35
CA GLU A 97 -5.38 -5.48 15.61
C GLU A 97 -6.18 -5.37 14.30
N PRO A 98 -7.48 -5.69 14.25
CA PRO A 98 -8.20 -6.43 15.28
C PRO A 98 -7.67 -7.86 15.39
N LEU A 99 -7.59 -8.38 16.61
CA LEU A 99 -7.43 -9.81 16.81
C LEU A 99 -8.68 -10.48 16.26
N TYR A 100 -8.54 -11.24 15.17
CA TYR A 100 -9.63 -12.04 14.66
C TYR A 100 -9.88 -13.17 15.67
N LEU A 101 -10.81 -12.93 16.61
CA LEU A 101 -11.43 -13.93 17.46
C LEU A 101 -12.81 -14.22 16.87
N PRO A 102 -12.90 -15.01 15.79
CA PRO A 102 -14.17 -15.67 15.54
C PRO A 102 -14.33 -16.66 16.70
N ASP A 103 -15.55 -16.82 17.22
CA ASP A 103 -15.94 -17.91 18.12
C ASP A 103 -15.75 -19.29 17.45
N SER A 104 -14.53 -19.64 17.00
CA SER A 104 -14.23 -20.77 16.13
C SER A 104 -13.54 -21.93 16.85
N TYR A 105 -13.74 -22.03 18.16
CA TYR A 105 -13.61 -23.30 18.87
C TYR A 105 -14.95 -23.63 19.53
N ILE A 106 -15.92 -24.07 18.72
CA ILE A 106 -17.06 -24.88 19.19
C ILE A 106 -17.06 -26.18 18.39
#